data_AF-A0A7G1ND82-F1
#
_entry.id   AF-A0A7G1ND82-F1
#
_cell.length_a   1.000
_cell.length_b   1.000
_cell.length_c   1.000
_cell.angle_alpha   90.00
_cell.angle_beta   90.00
_cell.angle_gamma   90.00
#
_symmetry.space_group_name_H-M   'P 1'
#
loop_
_entity.id
_entity.type
_entity.pdbx_description
1 polymer ?
#
loop_
_entity_poly.entity_id
_entity_poly.type
_entity_poly.pdbx_seq_one_letter_code
_entity_poly.pdbx_strand_id
1 'polypeptide(L)'
;MTWLAPATFLTFCRGIPLADLTGFFAEAGLPADASGTEHGWAWLTHHPGTTADGGAVQELGQYITGFRYTDRVRDQQNVDMVFLASTPACACGTAYAVPHCAEHPYQFAYSRGGFAVCLFNVGARRESHRFGGQADLFIRRFLEQGIVGRTTRYDSEPGFNPDGTHTVRIIAEHFGLPAAPLGRTGP
;
A
#
# COMPACT_ATOMS: atom_id res chain seq x y z
N MET A 1 -6.26 17.51 3.58
CA MET A 1 -6.37 16.88 2.25
C MET A 1 -5.87 15.46 2.38
N THR A 2 -6.66 14.47 1.98
CA THR A 2 -6.25 13.06 2.06
C THR A 2 -5.18 12.77 1.00
N TRP A 3 -4.18 11.98 1.38
CA TRP A 3 -3.03 11.59 0.55
C TRP A 3 -3.41 10.74 -0.67
N LEU A 4 -4.65 10.27 -0.73
CA LEU A 4 -5.29 9.58 -1.84
C LEU A 4 -6.78 9.94 -1.83
N ALA A 5 -7.47 9.84 -2.96
CA ALA A 5 -8.93 9.94 -2.99
C ALA A 5 -9.53 8.89 -2.03
N PRO A 6 -10.59 9.20 -1.27
CA PRO A 6 -11.23 8.22 -0.39
C PRO A 6 -11.73 7.00 -1.17
N ALA A 7 -11.67 5.82 -0.54
CA ALA A 7 -12.09 4.57 -1.18
C ALA A 7 -11.38 4.35 -2.53
N THR A 8 -10.05 4.35 -2.48
CA THR A 8 -9.20 4.07 -3.63
C THR A 8 -8.13 3.07 -3.20
N PHE A 9 -7.91 2.07 -4.05
CA PHE A 9 -6.77 1.18 -4.02
C PHE A 9 -5.76 1.66 -5.05
N LEU A 10 -4.49 1.64 -4.68
CA LEU A 10 -3.40 2.14 -5.50
C LEU A 10 -2.26 1.14 -5.47
N THR A 11 -1.88 0.66 -6.65
CA THR A 11 -0.75 -0.23 -6.85
C THR A 11 0.34 0.51 -7.61
N PHE A 12 1.52 0.65 -7.02
CA PHE A 12 2.75 1.00 -7.71
C PHE A 12 3.55 -0.26 -8.01
N CYS A 13 4.13 -0.33 -9.20
CA CYS A 13 4.99 -1.42 -9.65
C CYS A 13 6.24 -0.86 -10.32
N ARG A 14 7.41 -1.39 -9.95
CA ARG A 14 8.67 -1.18 -10.66
C ARG A 14 9.17 -2.52 -11.15
N GLY A 15 9.64 -2.57 -12.40
CA GLY A 15 10.16 -3.79 -13.04
C GLY A 15 9.17 -4.51 -13.98
N ILE A 16 7.90 -4.09 -14.02
CA ILE A 16 6.92 -4.55 -15.01
C ILE A 16 6.46 -3.35 -15.85
N PRO A 17 6.49 -3.42 -17.20
CA PRO A 17 5.96 -2.36 -18.05
C PRO A 17 4.47 -2.11 -17.78
N LEU A 18 4.04 -0.85 -17.91
CA LEU A 18 2.64 -0.48 -17.62
C LEU A 18 1.63 -1.30 -18.43
N ALA A 19 1.90 -1.53 -19.72
CA ALA A 19 1.00 -2.30 -20.58
C ALA A 19 0.77 -3.73 -20.06
N ASP A 20 1.85 -4.40 -19.65
CA ASP A 20 1.77 -5.74 -19.07
C ASP A 20 1.04 -5.73 -17.73
N LEU A 21 1.35 -4.76 -16.86
CA LEU A 21 0.70 -4.60 -15.57
C LEU A 21 -0.81 -4.38 -15.72
N THR A 22 -1.24 -3.48 -16.61
CA THR A 22 -2.66 -3.27 -16.92
C THR A 22 -3.30 -4.53 -17.48
N GLY A 23 -2.58 -5.27 -18.32
CA GLY A 23 -3.04 -6.53 -18.90
C GLY A 23 -3.28 -7.60 -17.83
N PHE A 24 -2.36 -7.78 -16.88
CA PHE A 24 -2.50 -8.73 -15.78
C PHE A 24 -3.74 -8.43 -14.93
N PHE A 25 -3.95 -7.16 -14.57
CA PHE A 25 -5.12 -6.75 -13.80
C PHE A 25 -6.43 -6.94 -14.59
N ALA A 26 -6.46 -6.62 -15.88
CA ALA A 26 -7.63 -6.85 -16.73
C ALA A 26 -7.93 -8.35 -16.93
N GLU A 27 -6.92 -9.19 -17.16
CA GLU A 27 -7.05 -10.65 -17.28
C GLU A 27 -7.58 -11.30 -15.99
N ALA A 28 -7.28 -10.70 -14.83
CA ALA A 28 -7.82 -11.10 -13.54
C ALA A 28 -9.26 -10.59 -13.26
N GLY A 29 -9.86 -9.84 -14.19
CA GLY A 29 -11.18 -9.24 -13.99
C GLY A 29 -11.17 -8.00 -13.10
N LEU A 30 -10.01 -7.36 -12.92
CA LEU A 30 -9.78 -6.19 -12.06
C LEU A 30 -9.25 -5.00 -12.88
N PRO A 31 -9.95 -4.53 -13.93
CA PRO A 31 -9.45 -3.43 -14.76
C PRO A 31 -9.24 -2.17 -13.94
N ALA A 32 -8.11 -1.48 -14.15
CA ALA A 32 -7.80 -0.24 -13.47
C ALA A 32 -8.68 0.91 -14.00
N ASP A 33 -9.13 1.80 -13.10
CA ASP A 33 -9.89 3.00 -13.47
C ASP A 33 -8.99 4.07 -14.08
N ALA A 34 -7.75 4.16 -13.59
CA ALA A 34 -6.73 5.04 -14.13
C ALA A 34 -5.34 4.41 -13.96
N SER A 35 -4.41 4.85 -14.79
CA SER A 35 -3.04 4.34 -14.79
C SER A 35 -2.03 5.36 -15.34
N GLY A 36 -0.76 5.14 -15.04
CA GLY A 36 0.31 5.98 -15.56
C GLY A 36 1.71 5.44 -15.24
N THR A 37 2.72 6.19 -15.68
CA THR A 37 4.12 5.93 -15.35
C THR A 37 4.82 7.21 -14.93
N GLU A 38 5.64 7.14 -13.89
CA GLU A 38 6.45 8.25 -13.41
C GLU A 38 7.60 7.71 -12.54
N HIS A 39 8.79 8.32 -12.62
CA HIS A 39 9.97 7.93 -11.81
C HIS A 39 10.31 6.42 -11.80
N GLY A 40 10.09 5.75 -12.93
CA GLY A 40 10.34 4.30 -13.07
C GLY A 40 9.28 3.41 -12.43
N TRP A 41 8.19 3.99 -11.91
CA TRP A 41 7.02 3.27 -11.41
C TRP A 41 5.91 3.30 -12.47
N ALA A 42 5.31 2.15 -12.75
CA ALA A 42 3.95 2.07 -13.26
C ALA A 42 2.98 2.14 -12.07
N TRP A 43 1.84 2.78 -12.24
CA TRP A 43 0.81 2.84 -11.20
C TRP A 43 -0.59 2.61 -11.77
N LEU A 44 -1.45 2.01 -10.94
CA LEU A 44 -2.85 1.72 -11.22
C LEU A 44 -3.72 2.17 -10.04
N THR A 45 -4.91 2.71 -10.32
CA THR A 45 -5.93 2.95 -9.30
C THR A 45 -7.18 2.12 -9.54
N HIS A 46 -7.80 1.66 -8.47
CA HIS A 46 -9.10 0.97 -8.46
C HIS A 46 -10.01 1.58 -7.39
N HIS A 47 -11.32 1.64 -7.62
CA HIS A 47 -12.30 2.09 -6.64
C HIS A 47 -13.24 0.96 -6.24
N PRO A 48 -13.69 0.87 -4.97
CA PRO A 48 -14.65 -0.13 -4.51
C PRO A 48 -15.97 -0.13 -5.29
N GLY A 49 -16.37 1.02 -5.85
CA GLY A 49 -17.58 1.15 -6.67
C GLY A 49 -17.48 0.44 -8.03
N THR A 50 -16.28 0.20 -8.54
CA THR A 50 -16.01 -0.51 -9.81
C THR A 50 -15.38 -1.89 -9.58
N THR A 51 -14.67 -2.06 -8.47
CA THR A 51 -14.02 -3.31 -8.04
C THR A 51 -14.34 -3.58 -6.57
N ALA A 52 -15.36 -4.39 -6.30
CA ALA A 52 -15.86 -4.63 -4.94
C ALA A 52 -14.86 -5.37 -4.03
N ASP A 53 -13.86 -6.05 -4.60
CA ASP A 53 -12.90 -6.89 -3.87
C ASP A 53 -11.51 -6.24 -3.81
N GLY A 54 -11.31 -5.40 -2.79
CA GLY A 54 -10.01 -4.77 -2.51
C GLY A 54 -8.93 -5.78 -2.10
N GLY A 55 -9.33 -6.89 -1.48
CA GLY A 55 -8.45 -8.00 -1.15
C GLY A 55 -7.83 -8.60 -2.41
N ALA A 56 -8.63 -8.84 -3.45
CA ALA A 56 -8.14 -9.35 -4.72
C ALA A 56 -7.19 -8.38 -5.44
N VAL A 57 -7.46 -7.06 -5.39
CA VAL A 57 -6.54 -6.03 -5.93
C VAL A 57 -5.21 -6.07 -5.20
N GLN A 58 -5.23 -6.15 -3.86
CA GLN A 58 -4.03 -6.25 -3.04
C GLN A 58 -3.27 -7.55 -3.34
N GLU A 59 -3.95 -8.69 -3.34
CA GLU A 59 -3.34 -10.01 -3.55
C GLU A 59 -2.62 -10.07 -4.90
N LEU A 60 -3.29 -9.60 -5.96
CA LEU A 60 -2.65 -9.51 -7.26
C LEU A 60 -1.48 -8.52 -7.23
N GLY A 61 -1.69 -7.32 -6.68
CA GLY A 61 -0.65 -6.30 -6.52
C GLY A 61 0.56 -6.77 -5.69
N GLN A 62 0.40 -7.73 -4.79
CA GLN A 62 1.49 -8.27 -3.97
C GLN A 62 2.22 -9.43 -4.65
N TYR A 63 1.50 -10.30 -5.35
CA TYR A 63 1.97 -11.63 -5.71
C TYR A 63 2.05 -11.89 -7.22
N ILE A 64 1.92 -10.86 -8.09
CA ILE A 64 2.06 -11.00 -9.56
C ILE A 64 3.26 -11.88 -9.95
N THR A 65 4.44 -11.63 -9.36
CA THR A 65 5.68 -12.36 -9.66
C THR A 65 5.93 -13.56 -8.76
N GLY A 66 5.10 -13.80 -7.74
CA GLY A 66 5.23 -14.93 -6.81
C GLY A 66 4.38 -16.13 -7.18
N PHE A 67 3.43 -15.97 -8.11
CA PHE A 67 2.47 -17.02 -8.45
C PHE A 67 2.06 -17.03 -9.92
N ARG A 68 1.20 -16.07 -10.33
CA ARG A 68 0.35 -16.22 -11.54
C ARG A 68 1.03 -15.87 -12.87
N TYR A 69 2.01 -14.98 -12.87
CA TYR A 69 2.62 -14.43 -14.09
C TYR A 69 4.14 -14.58 -14.14
N THR A 70 4.66 -15.60 -13.43
CA THR A 70 6.10 -15.87 -13.29
C THR A 70 6.78 -16.04 -14.65
N ASP A 71 6.17 -16.76 -15.58
CA ASP A 71 6.67 -17.00 -16.93
C ASP A 71 6.74 -15.74 -17.81
N ARG A 72 5.94 -14.71 -17.50
CA ARG A 72 5.83 -13.47 -18.29
C ARG A 72 6.71 -12.34 -17.76
N VAL A 73 7.26 -12.47 -16.55
CA VAL A 73 8.14 -11.47 -15.94
C VAL A 73 9.58 -11.99 -15.92
N ARG A 74 10.44 -11.37 -16.73
CA ARG A 74 11.84 -11.83 -16.93
C ARG A 74 12.72 -11.75 -15.69
N ASP A 75 12.56 -10.70 -14.87
CA ASP A 75 13.40 -10.46 -13.69
C ASP A 75 12.54 -10.31 -12.43
N GLN A 76 11.91 -11.43 -12.03
CA GLN A 76 10.96 -11.46 -10.92
C GLN A 76 11.55 -10.90 -9.63
N GLN A 77 12.82 -11.22 -9.31
CA GLN A 77 13.48 -10.85 -8.05
C GLN A 77 13.69 -9.34 -7.90
N ASN A 78 13.62 -8.58 -9.00
CA ASN A 78 13.76 -7.13 -9.02
C ASN A 78 12.45 -6.40 -9.33
N VAL A 79 11.31 -7.08 -9.18
CA VAL A 79 10.01 -6.42 -9.18
C VAL A 79 9.67 -5.96 -7.76
N ASP A 80 9.48 -4.65 -7.61
CA ASP A 80 8.98 -4.01 -6.39
C ASP A 80 7.51 -3.64 -6.60
N MET A 81 6.67 -3.93 -5.60
CA MET A 81 5.26 -3.53 -5.59
C MET A 81 4.93 -2.81 -4.30
N VAL A 82 4.29 -1.64 -4.40
CA VAL A 82 3.76 -0.91 -3.25
C VAL A 82 2.27 -0.73 -3.42
N PHE A 83 1.50 -1.33 -2.53
CA PHE A 83 0.06 -1.19 -2.43
C PHE A 83 -0.33 -0.20 -1.34
N LEU A 84 -1.29 0.67 -1.63
CA LEU A 84 -1.92 1.58 -0.69
C LEU A 84 -3.44 1.51 -0.82
N ALA A 85 -4.15 1.59 0.32
CA ALA A 85 -5.60 1.74 0.34
C ALA A 85 -6.03 2.89 1.24
N SER A 86 -6.91 3.75 0.72
CA SER A 86 -7.57 4.83 1.49
C SER A 86 -8.94 4.41 2.03
N THR A 87 -9.25 3.11 2.02
CA THR A 87 -10.44 2.57 2.68
C THR A 87 -10.26 2.61 4.19
N PRO A 88 -11.36 2.67 4.97
CA PRO A 88 -11.29 2.49 6.42
C PRO A 88 -10.57 1.18 6.78
N ALA A 89 -9.79 1.21 7.86
CA ALA A 89 -9.22 -0.02 8.40
C ALA A 89 -10.35 -0.98 8.81
N CYS A 90 -10.13 -2.28 8.63
CA CYS A 90 -11.12 -3.32 8.92
C CYS A 90 -11.62 -3.23 10.36
N ALA A 91 -12.94 -3.23 10.55
CA ALA A 91 -13.59 -3.34 11.86
C ALA A 91 -13.91 -4.80 12.24
N CYS A 92 -13.70 -5.75 11.32
CA CYS A 92 -13.97 -7.17 11.51
C CYS A 92 -12.84 -7.83 12.33
N GLY A 93 -12.86 -7.68 13.66
CA GLY A 93 -11.99 -8.50 14.54
C GLY A 93 -11.54 -7.83 15.84
N THR A 94 -11.18 -8.67 16.81
CA THR A 94 -10.70 -8.30 18.14
C THR A 94 -9.19 -8.45 18.25
N ALA A 95 -8.54 -7.40 18.79
CA ALA A 95 -7.26 -7.39 19.51
C ALA A 95 -6.02 -8.08 18.87
N TYR A 96 -4.96 -7.28 18.66
CA TYR A 96 -3.56 -7.65 18.42
C TYR A 96 -3.12 -8.16 17.03
N ALA A 97 -4.01 -8.63 16.16
CA ALA A 97 -3.69 -8.85 14.73
C ALA A 97 -3.89 -7.55 13.93
N VAL A 98 -3.18 -7.37 12.80
CA VAL A 98 -3.48 -6.24 11.88
C VAL A 98 -4.84 -6.54 11.23
N PRO A 99 -5.90 -5.76 11.50
CA PRO A 99 -7.24 -6.08 11.02
C PRO A 99 -7.31 -5.98 9.50
N HIS A 100 -7.60 -7.10 8.84
CA HIS A 100 -7.92 -7.15 7.43
C HIS A 100 -8.91 -8.31 7.19
N CYS A 101 -9.69 -8.21 6.13
CA CYS A 101 -10.48 -9.32 5.61
C CYS A 101 -10.52 -9.21 4.09
N ALA A 102 -11.18 -10.15 3.40
CA ALA A 102 -11.31 -10.10 1.95
C ALA A 102 -11.86 -8.74 1.45
N GLU A 103 -12.80 -8.14 2.20
CA GLU A 103 -13.40 -6.84 1.85
C GLU A 103 -12.53 -5.64 2.26
N HIS A 104 -11.63 -5.81 3.24
CA HIS A 104 -10.83 -4.74 3.83
C HIS A 104 -9.34 -5.14 3.80
N PRO A 105 -8.64 -4.90 2.67
CA PRO A 105 -7.22 -5.19 2.55
C PRO A 105 -6.37 -4.40 3.55
N TYR A 106 -5.10 -4.78 3.71
CA TYR A 106 -4.15 -3.92 4.43
C TYR A 106 -4.00 -2.58 3.72
N GLN A 107 -4.00 -1.49 4.47
CA GLN A 107 -3.86 -0.16 3.89
C GLN A 107 -2.47 0.12 3.33
N PHE A 108 -1.45 -0.61 3.76
CA PHE A 108 -0.13 -0.61 3.15
C PHE A 108 0.38 -2.04 3.00
N ALA A 109 0.95 -2.31 1.84
CA ALA A 109 1.85 -3.44 1.68
C ALA A 109 2.96 -3.16 0.67
N TYR A 110 4.15 -3.64 0.99
CA TYR A 110 5.28 -3.70 0.09
C TYR A 110 5.66 -5.17 -0.12
N SER A 111 5.77 -5.56 -1.39
CA SER A 111 6.33 -6.84 -1.79
C SER A 111 7.49 -6.66 -2.76
N ARG A 112 8.41 -7.62 -2.72
CA ARG A 112 9.52 -7.71 -3.66
C ARG A 112 9.70 -9.16 -4.06
N GLY A 113 9.91 -9.42 -5.35
CA GLY A 113 10.10 -10.80 -5.80
C GLY A 113 8.87 -11.67 -5.63
N GLY A 114 7.69 -11.08 -5.47
CA GLY A 114 6.46 -11.83 -5.19
C GLY A 114 6.31 -12.28 -3.74
N PHE A 115 7.07 -11.70 -2.80
CA PHE A 115 6.96 -12.00 -1.37
C PHE A 115 6.63 -10.74 -0.60
N ALA A 116 5.68 -10.83 0.34
CA ALA A 116 5.34 -9.72 1.23
C ALA A 116 6.52 -9.38 2.16
N VAL A 117 7.08 -8.19 1.98
CA VAL A 117 8.22 -7.69 2.76
C VAL A 117 7.72 -6.95 4.00
N CYS A 118 6.75 -6.06 3.86
CA CYS A 118 6.21 -5.29 4.96
C CYS A 118 4.74 -4.95 4.70
N LEU A 119 3.86 -5.17 5.67
CA LEU A 119 2.44 -4.81 5.57
C LEU A 119 1.89 -4.37 6.93
N PHE A 120 0.98 -3.39 6.91
CA PHE A 120 0.30 -2.86 8.09
C PHE A 120 -0.87 -1.93 7.70
N ASN A 121 -1.68 -1.53 8.68
CA ASN A 121 -2.66 -0.47 8.53
C ASN A 121 -2.09 0.87 9.03
N VAL A 122 -2.59 1.97 8.47
CA VAL A 122 -2.07 3.31 8.75
C VAL A 122 -3.02 4.09 9.66
N GLY A 123 -2.44 5.03 10.41
CA GLY A 123 -3.13 5.92 11.32
C GLY A 123 -3.60 5.25 12.61
N ALA A 124 -3.98 6.09 13.58
CA ALA A 124 -4.50 5.67 14.87
C ALA A 124 -3.62 4.61 15.59
N ARG A 125 -2.29 4.73 15.47
CA ARG A 125 -1.27 3.84 16.04
C ARG A 125 -1.24 2.42 15.47
N ARG A 126 -2.00 2.14 14.41
CA ARG A 126 -2.08 0.81 13.78
C ARG A 126 -0.74 0.38 13.19
N GLU A 127 0.15 1.32 12.88
CA GLU A 127 1.52 1.07 12.46
C GLU A 127 2.31 0.27 13.49
N SER A 128 1.87 0.17 14.74
CA SER A 128 2.50 -0.67 15.78
C SER A 128 2.37 -2.16 15.47
N HIS A 129 1.36 -2.54 14.69
CA HIS A 129 1.10 -3.91 14.26
C HIS A 129 1.58 -4.03 12.81
N ARG A 130 2.66 -4.80 12.59
CA ARG A 130 3.32 -4.95 11.28
C ARG A 130 3.66 -6.41 11.05
N PHE A 131 3.62 -6.83 9.79
CA PHE A 131 3.97 -8.19 9.38
C PHE A 131 4.80 -8.18 8.09
N GLY A 132 5.28 -9.36 7.69
CA GLY A 132 6.12 -9.58 6.51
C GLY A 132 7.56 -9.94 6.87
N GLY A 133 8.35 -10.32 5.86
CA GLY A 133 9.74 -10.75 6.04
C GLY A 133 10.67 -9.69 6.62
N GLN A 134 10.30 -8.41 6.50
CA GLN A 134 10.97 -7.25 7.10
C GLN A 134 9.92 -6.29 7.70
N ALA A 135 9.12 -6.80 8.65
CA ALA A 135 8.07 -6.03 9.32
C ALA A 135 8.58 -4.72 9.98
N ASP A 136 9.87 -4.63 10.28
CA ASP A 136 10.50 -3.46 10.91
C ASP A 136 11.20 -2.50 9.91
N LEU A 137 10.94 -2.64 8.60
CA LEU A 137 11.52 -1.78 7.56
C LEU A 137 11.48 -0.27 7.90
N PHE A 138 10.38 0.18 8.50
CA PHE A 138 10.16 1.59 8.84
C PHE A 138 10.30 1.92 10.34
N ILE A 139 10.61 0.94 11.20
CA ILE A 139 10.45 1.11 12.66
C ILE A 139 11.27 2.27 13.21
N ARG A 140 12.51 2.43 12.73
CA ARG A 140 13.39 3.50 13.17
C ARG A 140 12.78 4.87 12.87
N ARG A 141 12.31 5.07 11.64
CA ARG A 141 11.72 6.34 11.21
C ARG A 141 10.38 6.60 11.90
N PHE A 142 9.57 5.57 12.14
CA PHE A 142 8.32 5.73 12.91
C PHE A 142 8.55 6.09 14.38
N LEU A 143 9.59 5.55 15.01
CA LEU A 143 10.00 5.93 16.37
C LEU A 143 10.51 7.37 16.42
N GLU A 144 11.39 7.75 15.48
CA GLU A 144 11.94 9.12 15.38
C GLU A 144 10.84 10.16 15.17
N GLN A 145 9.78 9.83 14.43
CA GLN A 145 8.65 10.71 14.15
C GLN A 145 7.52 10.63 15.19
N GLY A 146 7.64 9.78 16.22
CA GLY A 146 6.62 9.61 17.26
C GLY A 146 5.28 9.07 16.72
N ILE A 147 5.31 8.27 15.65
CA ILE A 147 4.13 7.58 15.10
C ILE A 147 3.82 6.33 15.93
N VAL A 148 4.88 5.66 16.42
CA VAL A 148 4.79 4.49 17.29
C VAL A 148 5.76 4.62 18.49
N GLY A 149 5.57 3.78 19.50
CA GLY A 149 6.44 3.73 20.68
C GLY A 149 6.01 4.69 21.81
N ARG A 150 6.89 4.85 22.80
CA ARG A 150 6.58 5.57 24.05
C ARG A 150 6.33 7.07 23.87
N THR A 151 6.87 7.66 22.80
CA THR A 151 6.74 9.08 22.46
C THR A 151 5.55 9.35 21.55
N THR A 152 4.70 8.34 21.29
CA THR A 152 3.51 8.51 20.45
C THR A 152 2.53 9.45 21.11
N ARG A 153 2.12 10.49 20.38
CA ARG A 153 1.13 11.47 20.84
C ARG A 153 -0.23 10.82 21.12
N TYR A 154 -0.98 11.38 22.07
CA TYR A 154 -2.36 10.99 22.32
C TYR A 154 -3.28 11.51 21.22
N ASP A 155 -4.44 10.87 21.04
CA ASP A 155 -5.41 11.23 19.99
C ASP A 155 -5.97 12.65 20.13
N SER A 156 -6.00 13.17 21.35
CA SER A 156 -6.36 14.54 21.68
C SER A 156 -5.25 15.57 21.45
N GLU A 157 -4.01 15.13 21.22
CA GLU A 157 -2.86 16.02 21.07
C GLU A 157 -2.64 16.46 19.62
N PRO A 158 -2.31 17.74 19.37
CA PRO A 158 -1.91 18.20 18.06
C PRO A 158 -0.76 17.35 17.50
N GLY A 159 -0.84 16.96 16.23
CA GLY A 159 0.19 16.15 15.57
C GLY A 159 0.11 14.64 15.82
N PHE A 160 -0.95 14.16 16.50
CA PHE A 160 -1.37 12.77 16.34
C PHE A 160 -1.61 12.46 14.86
N ASN A 161 -1.37 11.22 14.44
CA ASN A 161 -1.53 10.76 13.06
C ASN A 161 -2.80 9.91 12.95
N PRO A 162 -4.01 10.50 12.96
CA PRO A 162 -5.26 9.74 12.97
C PRO A 162 -5.52 9.03 11.64
N ASP A 163 -5.14 9.66 10.52
CA ASP A 163 -5.51 9.27 9.16
C ASP A 163 -4.36 8.59 8.38
N GLY A 164 -3.19 8.45 9.00
CA GLY A 164 -2.03 7.82 8.37
C GLY A 164 -1.29 8.70 7.38
N THR A 165 -1.67 9.97 7.20
CA THR A 165 -1.05 10.87 6.20
C THR A 165 0.46 10.99 6.42
N HIS A 166 0.91 11.09 7.67
CA HIS A 166 2.34 11.17 7.97
C HIS A 166 3.08 9.88 7.59
N THR A 167 2.46 8.73 7.86
CA THR A 167 2.99 7.41 7.52
C THR A 167 3.15 7.24 6.02
N VAL A 168 2.14 7.63 5.24
CA VAL A 168 2.18 7.56 3.77
C VAL A 168 3.26 8.46 3.20
N ARG A 169 3.46 9.66 3.76
CA ARG A 169 4.56 10.53 3.34
C ARG A 169 5.93 9.85 3.51
N ILE A 170 6.14 9.17 4.64
CA ILE A 170 7.37 8.42 4.91
C ILE A 170 7.56 7.29 3.88
N ILE A 171 6.49 6.55 3.57
CA ILE A 171 6.49 5.48 2.56
C ILE A 171 6.82 6.03 1.18
N ALA A 172 6.13 7.10 0.76
CA ALA A 172 6.32 7.73 -0.53
C ALA A 172 7.76 8.23 -0.70
N GLU A 173 8.31 8.87 0.33
CA GLU A 173 9.70 9.33 0.31
C GLU A 173 10.71 8.17 0.27
N HIS A 174 10.47 7.10 1.04
CA HIS A 174 11.36 5.94 1.10
C HIS A 174 11.50 5.25 -0.27
N PHE A 175 10.39 5.06 -0.98
CA PHE A 175 10.38 4.40 -2.29
C PHE A 175 10.57 5.35 -3.48
N GLY A 176 10.51 6.66 -3.24
CA GLY A 176 10.44 7.67 -4.30
C GLY A 176 9.18 7.46 -5.15
N LEU A 177 8.02 7.31 -4.51
CA LEU A 177 6.75 7.11 -5.21
C LEU A 177 6.35 8.39 -5.96
N PRO A 178 5.76 8.25 -7.16
CA PRO A 178 5.16 9.35 -7.91
C PRO A 178 4.21 10.21 -7.07
N ALA A 179 4.28 11.53 -7.30
CA ALA A 179 3.37 12.47 -6.65
C ALA A 179 1.95 12.27 -7.15
N ALA A 180 1.72 12.05 -8.44
CA ALA A 180 0.44 11.54 -8.94
C ALA A 180 0.50 10.01 -8.98
N PRO A 181 -0.50 9.26 -8.47
CA PRO A 181 -1.85 9.68 -8.13
C PRO A 181 -2.06 10.02 -6.64
N LEU A 182 -0.98 10.19 -5.87
CA LEU A 182 -1.10 10.68 -4.50
C LEU A 182 -1.59 12.15 -4.52
N GLY A 183 -2.38 12.56 -3.53
CA GLY A 183 -2.69 13.98 -3.36
C GLY A 183 -1.39 14.75 -3.15
N ARG A 184 -1.25 15.97 -3.71
CA ARG A 184 -0.10 16.84 -3.42
C ARG A 184 0.03 17.02 -1.91
N THR A 185 0.97 16.32 -1.29
CA THR A 185 1.42 16.59 0.07
C THR A 185 2.42 17.73 -0.04
N GLY A 186 1.90 18.96 -0.11
CA GLY A 186 2.75 20.15 0.02
C GLY A 186 3.46 20.16 1.39
N PRO A 187 4.59 20.87 1.51
CA PRO A 187 5.26 21.10 2.79
C PRO A 187 4.36 21.78 3.82
#